data_AF-A0A1V4JZL4-F1
#
_entry.id   AF-A0A1V4JZL4-F1
#
_cell.length_a   1.000
_cell.length_b   1.000
_cell.length_c   1.000
_cell.angle_alpha   90.00
_cell.angle_beta   90.00
_cell.angle_gamma   90.00
#
_symmetry.space_group_name_H-M   'P 1'
#
loop_
_entity.id
_entity.type
_entity.pdbx_description
1 polymer ?
#
loop_
_entity_poly.entity_id
_entity_poly.type
_entity_poly.pdbx_seq_one_letter_code
_entity_poly.pdbx_strand_id
1 'polypeptide(L)' 'MKAYWKISSISEKSENGGSGSLRAKFELSEGPSKPATLAVQFIGEGSTLSGVDVELVGTGYRLSLLKKRFATGWYMADC' A
#
# COMPACT_ATOMS: atom_id res chain seq x y z
N MET A 1 15.72 17.16 -2.20
CA MET A 1 14.77 17.16 -1.06
C MET A 1 13.82 15.99 -1.21
N LYS A 2 13.51 15.25 -0.15
CA LYS A 2 12.51 14.17 -0.15
C LYS A 2 11.56 14.40 1.02
N ALA A 3 10.26 14.32 0.78
CA ALA A 3 9.26 14.27 1.84
C ALA A 3 8.74 12.85 1.98
N TYR A 4 8.38 12.49 3.21
CA TYR A 4 7.90 11.16 3.55
C TYR A 4 6.64 11.29 4.41
N TRP A 5 5.58 10.61 4.00
CA TRP A 5 4.34 10.50 4.76
C TRP A 5 4.14 9.06 5.20
N LYS A 6 3.73 8.88 6.44
CA LYS A 6 3.33 7.59 6.99
C LYS A 6 1.88 7.66 7.42
N ILE A 7 1.02 6.95 6.70
CA ILE A 7 -0.39 6.79 7.04
C ILE A 7 -0.53 5.43 7.70
N SER A 8 -1.15 5.36 8.87
CA SER A 8 -1.22 4.14 9.68
C SER A 8 -2.12 3.07 9.06
N SER A 9 -3.26 3.48 8.48
CA SER A 9 -4.19 2.58 7.80
C SER A 9 -5.11 3.36 6.88
N ILE A 10 -5.52 2.74 5.78
CA ILE A 10 -6.53 3.25 4.85
C ILE A 10 -7.54 2.13 4.62
N SER A 11 -8.82 2.43 4.80
CA SER A 11 -9.94 1.50 4.59
C SER A 11 -11.20 2.27 4.26
N GLU A 12 -12.27 1.57 3.86
CA GLU A 12 -13.60 2.18 3.65
C GLU A 12 -14.18 2.83 4.92
N LYS A 13 -13.70 2.43 6.10
CA LYS A 13 -14.09 3.03 7.39
C LYS A 13 -13.28 4.28 7.75
N SER A 14 -12.22 4.57 7.01
CA SER A 14 -11.43 5.78 7.19
C SER A 14 -12.25 7.00 6.77
N GLU A 15 -11.84 8.18 7.24
CA GLU A 15 -12.45 9.45 6.83
C GLU A 15 -12.53 9.55 5.30
N ASN A 16 -13.64 10.09 4.79
CA ASN A 16 -13.92 10.19 3.35
C ASN A 16 -13.82 8.85 2.58
N GLY A 17 -14.08 7.73 3.25
CA GLY A 17 -14.01 6.39 2.64
C GLY A 17 -12.59 5.96 2.26
N GLY A 18 -11.57 6.57 2.88
CA GLY A 18 -10.16 6.31 2.57
C GLY A 18 -9.57 7.23 1.50
N SER A 19 -10.34 8.18 0.96
CA SER A 19 -9.82 9.21 0.04
C SER A 19 -9.24 10.40 0.80
N GLY A 20 -8.19 11.02 0.26
CA GLY A 20 -7.52 12.16 0.88
C GLY A 20 -6.48 12.82 -0.02
N SER A 21 -5.80 13.84 0.51
CA SER A 21 -4.73 14.54 -0.20
C SER A 21 -3.51 14.78 0.70
N LEU A 22 -2.31 14.58 0.15
CA LEU A 22 -1.04 14.94 0.79
C LEU A 22 -0.49 16.20 0.10
N ARG A 23 -0.12 17.20 0.89
CA ARG A 23 0.36 18.50 0.38
C ARG A 23 1.63 18.90 1.12
N ALA A 24 2.60 19.45 0.40
CA ALA A 24 3.79 20.07 0.95
C ALA A 24 4.14 21.34 0.16
N LYS A 25 4.75 22.31 0.85
CA LYS A 25 5.35 23.49 0.25
C LYS A 25 6.80 23.55 0.72
N PHE A 26 7.72 23.74 -0.22
CA PHE A 26 9.15 23.82 0.08
C PHE A 26 9.66 25.20 -0.32
N GLU A 27 10.42 25.82 0.59
CA GLU A 27 11.22 26.99 0.27
C GLU A 27 12.58 26.52 -0.22
N LEU A 28 13.02 27.07 -1.36
CA LEU A 28 14.25 26.68 -2.03
C LEU A 28 15.21 27.87 -2.01
N SER A 29 16.45 27.65 -1.60
CA SER A 29 17.52 28.65 -1.73
C SER A 29 17.95 28.83 -3.19
N GLU A 30 17.94 27.74 -3.97
CA GLU A 30 18.18 27.72 -5.41
C GLU A 30 17.13 26.83 -6.09
N GLY A 31 16.36 27.41 -7.01
CA GLY A 31 15.28 26.73 -7.72
C GLY A 31 15.38 26.91 -9.24
N PRO A 32 14.50 26.24 -10.03
CA PRO A 32 13.42 25.35 -9.59
C PRO A 32 13.91 23.94 -9.21
N SER A 33 13.09 23.19 -8.47
CA SER A 33 13.33 21.76 -8.28
C SER A 33 12.96 20.97 -9.54
N LYS A 34 13.57 19.79 -9.70
CA LYS A 34 13.15 18.82 -10.70
C LYS A 34 12.06 17.92 -10.11
N PRO A 35 10.93 17.69 -10.79
CA PRO A 35 9.95 16.69 -10.38
C PRO A 35 10.62 15.33 -10.21
N ALA A 36 10.17 14.57 -9.22
CA ALA A 36 10.69 13.24 -8.93
C ALA A 36 9.53 12.26 -8.78
N THR A 37 9.72 11.03 -9.24
CA THR A 37 8.75 9.95 -9.14
C THR A 37 8.35 9.71 -7.68
N LEU A 38 7.05 9.72 -7.41
CA LEU A 38 6.49 9.30 -6.12
C LEU A 38 6.56 7.78 -6.03
N ALA A 39 7.07 7.26 -4.92
CA ALA A 39 7.03 5.84 -4.59
C ALA A 39 6.10 5.60 -3.40
N VAL A 40 5.25 4.57 -3.49
CA VAL A 40 4.27 4.22 -2.46
C VAL A 40 4.53 2.80 -1.95
N GLN A 41 4.41 2.61 -0.65
CA GLN A 41 4.51 1.31 -0.01
C GLN A 41 3.29 1.05 0.89
N PHE A 42 2.67 -0.12 0.74
CA PHE A 42 1.60 -0.59 1.62
C PHE A 42 1.59 -2.12 1.72
N ILE A 43 0.95 -2.61 2.78
CA ILE A 43 0.72 -4.04 3.03
C ILE A 43 -0.76 -4.20 3.37
N GLY A 44 -1.39 -5.25 2.84
CA GLY A 44 -2.73 -5.68 3.21
C GLY A 44 -2.69 -7.12 3.74
N GLU A 45 -3.37 -7.36 4.85
CA GLU A 45 -3.49 -8.69 5.46
C GLU A 45 -4.95 -9.17 5.44
N GLY A 46 -5.15 -10.48 5.48
CA GLY A 46 -6.48 -11.10 5.50
C GLY A 46 -7.11 -11.33 4.12
N SER A 47 -6.46 -10.91 3.03
CA SER A 47 -6.98 -11.07 1.66
C SER A 47 -5.86 -11.29 0.64
N THR A 48 -6.24 -11.72 -0.57
CA THR A 48 -5.38 -11.81 -1.75
C THR A 48 -5.99 -10.98 -2.88
N LEU A 49 -5.15 -10.39 -3.73
CA LEU A 49 -5.62 -9.70 -4.94
C LEU A 49 -6.11 -10.68 -6.02
N SER A 50 -5.59 -11.91 -6.02
CA SER A 50 -5.94 -12.93 -7.02
C SER A 50 -7.25 -13.65 -6.74
N GLY A 51 -7.81 -13.52 -5.53
CA GLY A 51 -8.94 -14.32 -5.07
C GLY A 51 -8.65 -15.82 -4.90
N VAL A 52 -7.41 -16.28 -5.14
CA VAL A 52 -7.03 -17.69 -5.07
C VAL A 52 -7.20 -18.22 -3.64
N ASP A 53 -7.71 -19.44 -3.55
CA ASP A 53 -7.82 -20.20 -2.30
C ASP A 53 -7.17 -21.58 -2.42
N VAL A 54 -6.96 -22.23 -1.27
CA VAL A 54 -6.33 -23.55 -1.17
C VAL A 54 -7.20 -24.48 -0.36
N GLU A 55 -7.44 -25.67 -0.90
CA GLU A 55 -8.14 -26.76 -0.23
C GLU A 55 -7.25 -28.01 -0.21
N LEU A 56 -7.33 -28.79 0.87
CA LEU A 56 -6.66 -30.08 0.97
C LEU A 56 -7.59 -31.19 0.48
N VAL A 57 -7.08 -32.06 -0.38
CA VAL A 57 -7.81 -33.25 -0.85
C VAL A 57 -7.21 -34.49 -0.20
N GLY A 58 -8.05 -35.33 0.39
CA GLY A 58 -7.65 -36.55 1.12
C GLY A 58 -7.82 -36.45 2.63
N THR A 59 -7.63 -37.56 3.35
CA THR A 59 -7.81 -37.66 4.80
C THR A 59 -6.46 -37.59 5.54
N GLY A 60 -6.48 -37.22 6.83
CA GLY A 60 -5.29 -37.21 7.69
C GLY A 60 -4.54 -35.88 7.78
N TYR A 61 -4.96 -34.86 7.02
CA TYR A 61 -4.38 -33.51 7.06
C TYR A 61 -5.43 -32.45 7.40
N ARG A 62 -4.97 -31.36 8.02
CA ARG A 62 -5.79 -30.17 8.28
C ARG A 62 -4.95 -28.91 8.12
N LEU A 63 -5.50 -27.93 7.40
CA LEU A 63 -5.02 -26.55 7.45
C LEU A 63 -5.48 -25.91 8.77
N SER A 64 -4.55 -25.63 9.67
CA SER A 64 -4.85 -24.93 10.92
C SER A 64 -5.02 -23.43 10.72
N LEU A 65 -4.31 -22.86 9.75
CA LEU A 65 -4.36 -21.45 9.40
C LEU A 65 -3.92 -21.25 7.95
N LEU A 66 -4.70 -20.48 7.19
CA LEU A 66 -4.32 -19.99 5.87
C LEU A 66 -4.07 -18.49 5.95
N LYS A 67 -2.80 -18.07 5.88
CA LYS A 67 -2.43 -16.65 5.91
C LYS A 67 -2.50 -16.05 4.51
N LYS A 68 -3.42 -15.11 4.32
CA LYS A 68 -3.57 -14.33 3.08
C LYS A 68 -3.03 -12.91 3.30
N ARG A 69 -2.13 -12.44 2.43
CA ARG A 69 -1.58 -11.08 2.47
C ARG A 69 -1.07 -10.66 1.09
N PHE A 70 -0.95 -9.36 0.89
CA PHE A 70 -0.27 -8.75 -0.24
C PHE A 70 0.56 -7.55 0.22
N ALA A 71 1.56 -7.18 -0.57
CA ALA A 71 2.36 -6.00 -0.35
C ALA A 71 2.64 -5.33 -1.69
N THR A 72 2.90 -4.03 -1.67
CA THR A 72 3.36 -3.29 -2.84
C THR A 72 4.67 -3.86 -3.38
N GLY A 73 4.71 -4.09 -4.69
CA GLY A 73 5.95 -4.13 -5.46
C GLY A 73 6.37 -2.71 -5.88
N TRP A 74 6.62 -2.50 -7.17
CA TRP A 74 6.85 -1.16 -7.73
C TRP A 74 5.53 -0.45 -7.97
N TYR A 75 5.16 0.41 -7.03
CA TYR A 75 4.00 1.30 -7.15
C TYR A 75 4.47 2.74 -7.17
N MET A 76 4.41 3.35 -8.35
CA MET A 76 5.00 4.65 -8.64
C MET A 76 4.00 5.56 -9.35
N ALA A 77 4.15 6.87 -9.15
CA ALA A 77 3.44 7.89 -9.92
C ALA A 77 4.41 8.99 -10.35
N ASP A 78 4.39 9.31 -11.63
CA ASP A 78 5.15 10.43 -12.18
C ASP A 78 4.31 11.72 -12.16
N CYS A 79 4.99 12.84 -12.37
CA CYS A 79 4.40 14.18 -12.47
C CYS A 79 4.13 14.55 -13.93
#